data_AF-A0A7S2C2R4-F1
#
_entry.id   AF-A0A7S2C2R4-F1
#
_cell.length_a   1.000
_cell.length_b   1.000
_cell.length_c   1.000
_cell.angle_alpha   90.00
_cell.angle_beta   90.00
_cell.angle_gamma   90.00
#
_symmetry.space_group_name_H-M   'P 1'
#
loop_
_entity.id
_entity.type
_entity.pdbx_description
1 polymer ?
#
loop_
_entity_poly.entity_id
_entity_poly.type
_entity_poly.pdbx_seq_one_letter_code
_entity_poly.pdbx_strand_id
1 'polypeptide(L)'
;KTGTTWSLAPAKQVFRILEKKLLRRGAKGVMKVCDAGRGMFEAETMDDVCNVREALLELSDTDANFWLVRIKERFVHASSGGWRDDLDNFKVINDRGDFHTFEVQISQGKMLTARKTLDGHAVFNKCRNATELLDSCFGDYAPPLALAVGKAGDEMVVWAKDNGWFLEDDIRDWGGGAPSDVD
;
A
#
# COMPACT_ATOMS: atom_id res chain seq x y z
N LYS A 1 19.29 3.30 -21.32
CA LYS A 1 18.62 2.11 -20.74
C LYS A 1 18.70 2.26 -19.23
N THR A 2 17.64 2.77 -18.61
CA THR A 2 17.52 2.84 -17.15
C THR A 2 17.44 1.39 -16.62
N GLY A 3 18.05 1.07 -15.48
CA GLY A 3 18.03 -0.27 -14.86
C GLY A 3 16.67 -0.62 -14.27
N THR A 4 15.60 -0.39 -15.04
CA THR A 4 14.21 -0.40 -14.58
C THR A 4 13.31 -1.21 -15.50
N THR A 5 12.45 -2.02 -14.91
CA THR A 5 11.42 -2.77 -15.63
C THR A 5 10.05 -2.15 -15.40
N TRP A 6 9.31 -1.86 -16.48
CA TRP A 6 7.93 -1.41 -16.40
C TRP A 6 6.97 -2.60 -16.38
N SER A 7 5.97 -2.54 -15.50
CA SER A 7 4.88 -3.50 -15.44
C SER A 7 3.52 -2.79 -15.37
N LEU A 8 2.62 -3.14 -16.29
CA LEU A 8 1.24 -2.65 -16.27
C LEU A 8 0.37 -3.64 -15.49
N ALA A 9 -0.38 -3.15 -14.50
CA ALA A 9 -1.33 -3.99 -13.78
C ALA A 9 -2.65 -4.10 -14.57
N PRO A 10 -3.39 -5.22 -14.43
CA PRO A 10 -4.75 -5.30 -14.95
C PRO A 10 -5.62 -4.17 -14.40
N ALA A 11 -6.54 -3.68 -15.23
CA ALA A 11 -7.52 -2.68 -14.81
C ALA A 11 -8.24 -3.15 -13.54
N LYS A 12 -8.45 -2.21 -12.62
CA LYS A 12 -9.09 -2.53 -11.35
C LYS A 12 -10.52 -3.02 -11.59
N GLN A 13 -10.89 -4.11 -10.91
CA GLN A 13 -12.24 -4.66 -10.96
C GLN A 13 -13.29 -3.59 -10.59
N VAL A 14 -14.40 -3.54 -11.33
CA VAL A 14 -15.44 -2.51 -11.17
C VAL A 14 -15.97 -2.46 -9.74
N PHE A 15 -16.24 -3.62 -9.12
CA PHE A 15 -16.68 -3.68 -7.73
C PHE A 15 -15.68 -3.05 -6.75
N ARG A 16 -14.37 -3.21 -6.99
CA ARG A 16 -13.32 -2.60 -6.17
C ARG A 16 -13.24 -1.09 -6.37
N ILE A 17 -13.52 -0.58 -7.57
CA ILE A 17 -13.61 0.85 -7.84
C ILE A 17 -14.80 1.45 -7.09
N LEU A 18 -15.97 0.79 -7.16
CA LEU A 18 -17.17 1.22 -6.45
C LEU A 18 -16.97 1.19 -4.93
N GLU A 19 -16.41 0.10 -4.39
CA GLU A 19 -16.08 -0.04 -2.96
C GLU A 19 -15.19 1.11 -2.48
N LYS A 20 -14.08 1.38 -3.17
CA LYS A 20 -13.17 2.49 -2.82
C LYS A 20 -13.83 3.86 -2.86
N LYS A 21 -14.75 4.07 -3.81
CA LYS A 21 -15.54 5.29 -3.88
C LYS A 21 -16.50 5.39 -2.68
N LEU A 22 -17.15 4.29 -2.32
CA LEU A 22 -18.17 4.28 -1.27
C LEU A 22 -17.57 4.39 0.14
N LEU A 23 -16.41 3.79 0.38
CA LEU A 23 -15.71 3.84 1.67
C LEU A 23 -15.04 5.19 1.96
N ARG A 24 -14.95 6.10 0.98
CA ARG A 24 -14.43 7.45 1.20
C ARG A 24 -15.58 8.42 1.48
N ARG A 25 -15.70 8.85 2.73
CA ARG A 25 -16.60 9.93 3.14
C ARG A 25 -16.40 11.17 2.25
N GLY A 26 -17.48 11.67 1.67
CA GLY A 26 -17.48 12.86 0.81
C GLY A 26 -16.91 12.68 -0.61
N ALA A 27 -16.61 11.45 -1.05
CA ALA A 27 -16.07 11.21 -2.40
C ALA A 27 -17.09 11.58 -3.50
N LYS A 28 -16.80 12.67 -4.22
CA LYS A 28 -17.56 13.12 -5.39
C LYS A 28 -17.09 12.38 -6.64
N GLY A 29 -17.68 11.21 -6.89
CA GLY A 29 -17.54 10.44 -8.14
C GLY A 29 -16.34 9.49 -8.23
N VAL A 30 -16.41 8.56 -9.19
CA VAL A 30 -15.36 7.54 -9.43
C VAL A 30 -14.05 8.12 -9.96
N MET A 31 -14.07 9.36 -10.46
CA MET A 31 -12.89 10.07 -10.96
C MET A 31 -11.82 10.35 -9.90
N LYS A 32 -12.16 10.22 -8.60
CA LYS A 32 -11.20 10.33 -7.49
C LYS A 32 -10.51 9.01 -7.15
N VAL A 33 -10.84 7.92 -7.85
CA VAL A 33 -10.14 6.63 -7.74
C VAL A 33 -8.95 6.64 -8.70
N CYS A 34 -7.80 7.08 -8.20
CA CYS A 34 -6.60 7.28 -9.00
C CYS A 34 -5.85 5.99 -9.39
N ASP A 35 -6.25 4.83 -8.85
CA ASP A 35 -5.59 3.53 -9.08
C ASP A 35 -6.46 2.56 -9.89
N ALA A 36 -7.41 3.08 -10.66
CA ALA A 36 -8.22 2.26 -11.57
C ALA A 36 -7.36 1.71 -12.72
N GLY A 37 -6.59 2.59 -13.38
CA GLY A 37 -5.40 2.23 -14.14
C GLY A 37 -4.16 2.43 -13.27
N ARG A 38 -3.25 1.44 -13.25
CA ARG A 38 -2.01 1.53 -12.48
C ARG A 38 -0.89 0.69 -13.07
N GLY A 39 0.35 1.10 -12.83
CA GLY A 39 1.53 0.36 -13.23
C GLY A 39 2.69 0.66 -12.28
N MET A 40 3.81 -0.02 -12.49
CA MET A 40 4.94 0.04 -11.59
C MET A 40 6.26 -0.08 -12.35
N PHE A 41 7.20 0.80 -11.99
CA PHE A 41 8.62 0.66 -12.28
C PHE A 41 9.29 -0.10 -11.14
N GLU A 42 9.92 -1.21 -11.48
CA GLU A 42 10.83 -1.95 -10.62
C GLU A 42 12.26 -1.55 -10.96
N ALA A 43 12.89 -0.81 -10.05
CA ALA A 43 14.24 -0.27 -10.20
C ALA A 43 15.29 -1.14 -9.49
N GLU A 44 16.44 -1.34 -10.10
CA GLU A 44 17.54 -2.11 -9.48
C GLU A 44 18.23 -1.33 -8.36
N THR A 45 18.49 -0.04 -8.59
CA THR A 45 19.17 0.85 -7.65
C THR A 45 18.30 2.04 -7.22
N MET A 46 18.72 2.80 -6.21
CA MET A 46 18.06 4.07 -5.87
C MET A 46 18.34 5.16 -6.90
N ASP A 47 19.49 5.13 -7.57
CA ASP A 47 19.78 6.04 -8.67
C ASP A 47 18.80 5.82 -9.83
N ASP A 48 18.46 4.57 -10.11
CA ASP A 48 17.41 4.24 -11.09
C ASP A 48 16.03 4.78 -10.69
N VAL A 49 15.69 4.77 -9.40
CA VAL A 49 14.45 5.40 -8.89
C VAL A 49 14.46 6.90 -9.18
N CYS A 50 15.57 7.59 -8.86
CA CYS A 50 15.74 9.02 -9.14
C CYS A 50 15.64 9.31 -10.63
N ASN A 51 16.32 8.53 -11.47
CA ASN A 51 16.30 8.69 -12.94
C ASN A 51 14.88 8.53 -13.51
N VAL A 52 14.10 7.55 -13.04
CA VAL A 52 12.70 7.38 -13.47
C VAL A 52 11.87 8.58 -13.04
N ARG A 53 12.06 9.06 -11.82
CA ARG A 53 11.31 10.20 -11.31
C ARG A 53 11.61 11.48 -12.08
N GLU A 54 12.88 11.75 -12.37
CA GLU A 54 13.29 12.89 -13.20
C GLU A 54 12.70 12.80 -14.60
N ALA A 55 12.75 11.62 -15.24
CA ALA A 55 12.16 11.43 -16.57
C ALA A 55 10.64 11.64 -16.58
N LEU A 56 9.92 11.25 -15.52
CA LEU A 56 8.48 11.47 -15.40
C LEU A 56 8.13 12.95 -15.15
N LEU A 57 8.98 13.67 -14.41
CA LEU A 57 8.85 15.12 -14.24
C LEU A 57 9.08 15.85 -15.56
N GLU A 58 10.15 15.51 -16.28
CA GLU A 58 10.45 16.07 -17.60
C GLU A 58 9.32 15.79 -18.60
N LEU A 59 8.77 14.57 -18.62
CA LEU A 59 7.62 14.24 -19.45
C LEU A 59 6.40 15.09 -19.08
N SER A 60 6.16 15.31 -17.80
CA SER A 60 5.06 16.16 -17.34
C SER A 60 5.23 17.64 -17.70
N ASP A 61 6.47 18.11 -17.80
CA ASP A 61 6.78 19.51 -18.14
C ASP A 61 6.73 19.74 -19.66
N THR A 62 6.99 18.70 -20.45
CA THR A 62 7.13 18.80 -21.92
C THR A 62 5.90 18.34 -22.70
N ASP A 63 5.13 17.39 -22.19
CA ASP A 63 3.94 16.86 -22.86
C ASP A 63 2.66 17.46 -22.27
N ALA A 64 1.95 18.27 -23.08
CA ALA A 64 0.70 18.91 -22.70
C ALA A 64 -0.45 17.92 -22.39
N ASN A 65 -0.31 16.63 -22.73
CA ASN A 65 -1.30 15.59 -22.45
C ASN A 65 -0.96 14.74 -21.21
N PHE A 66 0.18 14.95 -20.57
CA PHE A 66 0.64 14.16 -19.43
C PHE A 66 0.99 15.06 -18.25
N TRP A 67 0.27 14.95 -17.14
CA TRP A 67 0.40 15.88 -16.01
C TRP A 67 0.60 15.13 -14.71
N LEU A 68 1.69 15.39 -13.99
CA LEU A 68 1.87 14.94 -12.62
C LEU A 68 0.94 15.72 -11.70
N VAL A 69 -0.06 15.06 -11.11
CA VAL A 69 -1.07 15.69 -10.25
C VAL A 69 -0.86 15.42 -8.78
N ARG A 70 -0.05 14.43 -8.43
CA ARG A 70 0.27 14.09 -7.04
C ARG A 70 1.54 13.26 -6.96
N ILE A 71 2.31 13.57 -5.93
CA ILE A 71 3.46 12.78 -5.48
C ILE A 71 3.18 12.26 -4.08
N LYS A 72 3.55 11.01 -3.82
CA LYS A 72 3.72 10.45 -2.48
C LYS A 72 5.11 9.86 -2.35
N GLU A 73 6.02 10.66 -1.85
CA GLU A 73 7.35 10.18 -1.52
C GLU A 73 7.28 9.37 -0.21
N ARG A 74 7.47 8.04 -0.28
CA ARG A 74 7.47 7.15 0.90
C ARG A 74 8.81 6.49 1.21
N PHE A 75 9.88 6.80 0.48
CA PHE A 75 11.23 6.41 0.85
C PHE A 75 11.70 7.13 2.12
N VAL A 76 11.38 8.41 2.28
CA VAL A 76 11.65 9.20 3.50
C VAL A 76 10.56 8.95 4.53
N HIS A 77 9.30 9.15 4.15
CA HIS A 77 8.13 9.02 5.02
C HIS A 77 7.31 7.79 4.65
N ALA A 78 7.68 6.65 5.23
CA ALA A 78 7.01 5.37 4.97
C ALA A 78 5.49 5.47 5.13
N SER A 79 4.76 4.69 4.32
CA SER A 79 3.30 4.58 4.50
C SER A 79 2.94 4.05 5.89
N SER A 80 1.66 4.16 6.26
CA SER A 80 1.13 3.54 7.48
C SER A 80 1.36 2.02 7.55
N GLY A 81 1.56 1.36 6.41
CA GLY A 81 1.94 -0.05 6.33
C GLY A 81 3.44 -0.31 6.30
N GLY A 82 4.28 0.70 6.58
CA GLY A 82 5.74 0.61 6.52
C GLY A 82 6.33 0.60 5.10
N TRP A 83 5.49 0.69 4.06
CA TRP A 83 5.96 0.64 2.66
C TRP A 83 6.75 1.87 2.24
N ARG A 84 7.84 1.61 1.52
CA ARG A 84 8.76 2.60 0.96
C ARG A 84 8.81 2.44 -0.56
N ASP A 85 8.24 3.41 -1.25
CA ASP A 85 8.09 3.50 -2.69
C ASP A 85 7.62 4.92 -3.04
N ASP A 86 7.95 5.41 -4.23
CA ASP A 86 7.44 6.68 -4.73
C ASP A 86 6.14 6.40 -5.49
N LEU A 87 5.02 7.01 -5.06
CA LEU A 87 3.72 6.80 -5.72
C LEU A 87 3.18 8.09 -6.28
N ASP A 88 3.07 8.07 -7.59
CA ASP A 88 2.69 9.22 -8.38
C ASP A 88 1.33 8.99 -9.02
N ASN A 89 0.56 10.06 -9.11
CA ASN A 89 -0.65 10.07 -9.91
C ASN A 89 -0.46 11.04 -11.06
N PHE A 90 -0.72 10.54 -12.27
CA PHE A 90 -0.64 11.31 -13.50
C PHE A 90 -2.02 11.43 -14.12
N LYS A 91 -2.37 12.62 -14.60
CA LYS A 91 -3.53 12.84 -15.46
C LYS A 91 -3.06 12.72 -16.91
N VAL A 92 -3.62 11.76 -17.63
CA VAL A 92 -3.38 11.55 -19.06
C VAL A 92 -4.61 11.97 -19.83
N ILE A 93 -4.42 12.77 -20.87
CA ILE A 93 -5.48 13.30 -21.74
C ILE A 93 -5.37 12.65 -23.11
N ASN A 94 -6.48 12.21 -23.70
CA ASN A 94 -6.51 11.67 -25.05
C ASN A 94 -6.79 12.76 -26.10
N ASP A 95 -6.72 12.41 -27.38
CA ASP A 95 -6.96 13.34 -28.50
C ASP A 95 -8.34 14.00 -28.51
N ARG A 96 -9.33 13.41 -27.81
CA ARG A 96 -10.69 13.96 -27.66
C ARG A 96 -10.83 14.92 -26.49
N GLY A 97 -9.79 15.08 -25.67
CA GLY A 97 -9.81 15.85 -24.44
C GLY A 97 -10.37 15.09 -23.23
N ASP A 98 -10.72 13.81 -23.36
CA ASP A 98 -11.07 12.97 -22.22
C ASP A 98 -9.81 12.71 -21.39
N PHE A 99 -9.93 12.64 -20.06
CA PHE A 99 -8.79 12.36 -19.20
C PHE A 99 -9.04 11.24 -18.21
N HIS A 100 -7.95 10.56 -17.84
CA HIS A 100 -7.93 9.58 -16.76
C HIS A 100 -6.75 9.85 -15.82
N THR A 101 -6.95 9.64 -14.52
CA THR A 101 -5.85 9.66 -13.56
C THR A 101 -5.33 8.25 -13.34
N PHE A 102 -4.06 8.05 -13.64
CA PHE A 102 -3.35 6.77 -13.54
C PHE A 102 -2.36 6.81 -12.37
N GLU A 103 -2.17 5.67 -11.69
CA GLU A 103 -1.19 5.54 -10.60
C GLU A 103 0.09 4.84 -11.08
N VAL A 104 1.24 5.46 -10.86
CA VAL A 104 2.56 4.88 -11.11
C VAL A 104 3.24 4.69 -9.76
N GLN A 105 3.77 3.50 -9.52
CA GLN A 105 4.63 3.22 -8.36
C GLN A 105 6.06 3.03 -8.85
N ILE A 106 7.03 3.67 -8.19
CA ILE A 106 8.45 3.47 -8.44
C ILE A 106 9.01 2.83 -7.18
N SER A 107 9.49 1.59 -7.31
CA SER A 107 9.99 0.84 -6.17
C SER A 107 11.30 0.16 -6.49
N GLN A 108 12.18 0.11 -5.50
CA GLN A 108 13.42 -0.64 -5.61
C GLN A 108 13.12 -2.16 -5.48
N GLY A 109 13.73 -2.99 -6.32
CA GLY A 109 13.39 -4.41 -6.48
C GLY A 109 13.57 -5.26 -5.21
N LYS A 110 14.60 -5.00 -4.39
CA LYS A 110 14.79 -5.71 -3.11
C LYS A 110 13.68 -5.37 -2.12
N MET A 111 13.21 -4.12 -2.11
CA MET A 111 12.05 -3.72 -1.29
C MET A 111 10.74 -4.35 -1.78
N LEU A 112 10.58 -4.52 -3.10
CA LEU A 112 9.44 -5.27 -3.66
C LEU A 112 9.47 -6.75 -3.28
N THR A 113 10.64 -7.37 -3.26
CA THR A 113 10.79 -8.77 -2.82
C THR A 113 10.34 -8.93 -1.39
N ALA A 114 10.81 -8.08 -0.46
CA ALA A 114 10.38 -8.10 0.94
C ALA A 114 8.84 -7.99 1.08
N ARG A 115 8.21 -7.15 0.25
CA ARG A 115 6.74 -7.00 0.21
C ARG A 115 6.02 -8.25 -0.29
N LYS A 116 6.59 -8.98 -1.25
CA LYS A 116 5.98 -10.22 -1.80
C LYS A 116 6.18 -11.42 -0.86
N THR A 117 7.31 -11.48 -0.15
CA THR A 117 7.72 -12.69 0.58
C THR A 117 7.30 -12.71 2.05
N LEU A 118 6.95 -11.57 2.66
CA LEU A 118 6.75 -11.48 4.12
C LEU A 118 5.27 -11.50 4.59
N ASP A 119 4.31 -11.90 3.75
CA ASP A 119 2.85 -11.93 4.05
C ASP A 119 2.25 -10.65 4.70
N GLY A 120 3.00 -9.54 4.71
CA GLY A 120 2.57 -8.27 5.30
C GLY A 120 1.34 -7.68 4.62
N HIS A 121 1.03 -8.12 3.39
CA HIS A 121 -0.22 -7.75 2.70
C HIS A 121 -1.46 -8.28 3.38
N ALA A 122 -1.45 -9.52 3.91
CA ALA A 122 -2.64 -10.11 4.51
C ALA A 122 -3.03 -9.35 5.80
N VAL A 123 -2.06 -9.09 6.67
CA VAL A 123 -2.26 -8.36 7.92
C VAL A 123 -2.64 -6.90 7.65
N PHE A 124 -1.91 -6.20 6.78
CA PHE A 124 -2.22 -4.82 6.43
C PHE A 124 -3.63 -4.67 5.84
N ASN A 125 -4.05 -5.59 4.97
CA ASN A 125 -5.39 -5.54 4.38
C ASN A 125 -6.49 -5.69 5.43
N LYS A 126 -6.32 -6.55 6.44
CA LYS A 126 -7.28 -6.72 7.54
C LYS A 126 -7.38 -5.44 8.38
N CYS A 127 -6.25 -4.93 8.85
CA CYS A 127 -6.22 -3.72 9.69
C CYS A 127 -6.76 -2.49 8.95
N ARG A 128 -6.38 -2.32 7.67
CA ARG A 128 -6.87 -1.22 6.83
C ARG A 128 -8.38 -1.33 6.61
N ASN A 129 -8.90 -2.51 6.24
CA ASN A 129 -10.32 -2.69 6.02
C ASN A 129 -11.13 -2.41 7.29
N ALA A 130 -10.68 -2.90 8.45
CA ALA A 130 -11.34 -2.62 9.73
C ALA A 130 -11.37 -1.11 10.02
N THR A 131 -10.24 -0.42 9.81
CA THR A 131 -10.13 1.03 10.01
C THR A 131 -11.03 1.81 9.05
N GLU A 132 -11.04 1.47 7.76
CA GLU A 132 -11.87 2.12 6.75
C GLU A 132 -13.37 1.89 7.00
N LEU A 133 -13.77 0.71 7.48
CA LEU A 133 -15.15 0.43 7.88
C LEU A 133 -15.55 1.24 9.11
N LEU A 134 -14.68 1.31 10.13
CA LEU A 134 -14.93 2.13 11.31
C LEU A 134 -15.09 3.60 10.94
N ASP A 135 -14.21 4.15 10.11
CA ASP A 135 -14.28 5.53 9.65
C ASP A 135 -15.52 5.80 8.77
N SER A 136 -15.87 4.87 7.89
CA SER A 136 -17.07 4.96 7.05
C SER A 136 -18.36 4.99 7.89
N CYS A 137 -18.50 4.06 8.84
CA CYS A 137 -19.70 3.90 9.66
C CYS A 137 -19.83 4.96 10.76
N PHE A 138 -18.71 5.35 11.39
CA PHE A 138 -18.72 6.13 12.63
C PHE A 138 -18.04 7.50 12.53
N GLY A 139 -17.25 7.76 11.47
CA GLY A 139 -16.68 9.07 11.22
C GLY A 139 -15.78 9.56 12.35
N ASP A 140 -16.06 10.75 12.87
CA ASP A 140 -15.31 11.38 13.96
C ASP A 140 -15.36 10.54 15.27
N TYR A 141 -16.30 9.60 15.40
CA TYR A 141 -16.36 8.65 16.50
C TYR A 141 -15.46 7.41 16.29
N ALA A 142 -14.90 7.21 15.09
CA ALA A 142 -14.05 6.07 14.79
C ALA A 142 -12.74 6.04 15.62
N PRO A 143 -12.00 7.15 15.83
CA PRO A 143 -10.78 7.11 16.64
C PRO A 143 -11.05 6.75 18.12
N PRO A 144 -12.07 7.32 18.81
CA PRO A 144 -12.45 6.87 20.15
C PRO A 144 -12.87 5.39 20.21
N LEU A 145 -13.64 4.90 19.23
CA LEU A 145 -14.06 3.49 19.17
C LEU A 145 -12.88 2.55 18.93
N ALA A 146 -11.97 2.88 18.00
CA ALA A 146 -10.78 2.08 17.72
C ALA A 146 -9.88 1.97 18.97
N LEU A 147 -9.73 3.06 19.73
CA LEU A 147 -8.99 3.05 21.00
C LEU A 147 -9.68 2.19 22.05
N ALA A 148 -11.01 2.26 22.17
CA ALA A 148 -11.77 1.45 23.12
C ALA A 148 -11.70 -0.06 22.78
N VAL A 149 -11.81 -0.41 21.49
CA VAL A 149 -11.66 -1.80 21.02
C VAL A 149 -10.22 -2.29 21.21
N GLY A 150 -9.22 -1.45 20.93
CA GLY A 150 -7.81 -1.78 21.18
C GLY A 150 -7.56 -2.09 22.65
N LYS A 151 -8.04 -1.23 23.57
CA LYS A 151 -7.94 -1.46 25.02
C LYS A 151 -8.65 -2.74 25.46
N ALA A 152 -9.87 -2.99 24.97
CA ALA A 152 -10.58 -4.23 25.27
C ALA A 152 -9.85 -5.47 24.72
N GLY A 153 -9.19 -5.34 23.56
CA GLY A 153 -8.34 -6.38 22.99
C GLY A 153 -7.10 -6.66 23.85
N ASP A 154 -6.42 -5.60 24.32
CA ASP A 154 -5.27 -5.72 25.21
C ASP A 154 -5.67 -6.36 26.55
N GLU A 155 -6.80 -5.94 27.13
CA GLU A 155 -7.38 -6.54 28.34
C GLU A 155 -7.74 -8.02 28.13
N MET A 156 -8.29 -8.38 26.96
CA MET A 156 -8.60 -9.77 26.62
C MET A 156 -7.34 -10.61 26.42
N VAL A 157 -6.26 -10.05 25.86
CA VAL A 157 -4.96 -10.72 25.74
C VAL A 157 -4.34 -10.94 27.12
N VAL A 158 -4.39 -9.95 28.00
CA VAL A 158 -3.94 -10.09 29.40
C VAL A 158 -4.74 -11.17 30.11
N TRP A 159 -6.07 -11.12 30.04
CA TRP A 159 -6.95 -12.13 30.63
C TRP A 159 -6.67 -13.54 30.10
N ALA A 160 -6.49 -13.70 28.78
CA ALA A 160 -6.18 -14.99 28.18
C ALA A 160 -4.80 -15.51 28.60
N LYS A 161 -3.80 -14.65 28.84
CA LYS A 161 -2.51 -15.04 29.42
C LYS A 161 -2.67 -15.49 30.87
N ASP A 162 -3.37 -14.72 31.69
CA ASP A 162 -3.60 -15.01 33.11
C ASP A 162 -4.39 -16.32 33.32
N ASN A 163 -5.19 -16.72 32.33
CA ASN A 163 -5.96 -17.96 32.37
C ASN A 163 -5.29 -19.12 31.62
N GLY A 164 -4.06 -18.95 31.11
CA GLY A 164 -3.30 -20.01 30.44
C GLY A 164 -3.84 -20.42 29.07
N TRP A 165 -4.55 -19.52 28.36
CA TRP A 165 -5.11 -19.77 27.03
C TRP A 165 -4.10 -19.56 25.90
N PHE A 166 -2.98 -18.87 26.17
CA PHE A 166 -1.82 -18.89 25.30
C PHE A 166 -0.86 -19.97 25.79
N LEU A 167 -0.65 -21.01 24.98
CA LEU A 167 0.42 -21.97 25.20
C LEU A 167 1.76 -21.22 25.10
N GLU A 168 2.68 -21.47 26.03
CA GLU A 168 4.01 -20.85 26.11
C GLU A 168 4.97 -21.27 24.97
N ASP A 169 4.45 -21.52 23.76
CA ASP A 169 5.27 -21.69 22.58
C ASP A 169 5.59 -20.30 22.01
N ASP A 170 6.69 -19.73 22.51
CA ASP A 170 7.24 -18.48 22.00
C ASP A 170 7.52 -18.62 20.50
N ILE A 171 6.98 -17.70 19.69
CA ILE A 171 7.18 -17.67 18.23
C ILE A 171 8.67 -17.56 17.84
N ARG A 172 9.54 -17.22 18.80
CA ARG A 172 11.01 -17.24 18.67
C ARG A 172 11.61 -18.65 18.56
N ASP A 173 10.90 -19.69 19.00
CA ASP A 173 11.36 -21.09 18.97
C ASP A 173 10.95 -21.85 17.70
N TRP A 174 10.22 -21.20 16.79
CA TRP A 174 9.85 -21.77 15.48
C TRP A 174 10.96 -21.63 14.42
N GLY A 175 12.20 -21.96 14.80
CA GLY A 175 13.35 -22.10 13.92
C GLY A 175 13.95 -23.49 14.06
N GLY A 176 13.86 -24.31 13.02
CA GLY A 176 14.29 -25.71 13.02
C GLY A 176 15.70 -25.91 13.57
N GLY A 177 15.80 -26.51 14.76
CA GLY A 177 17.02 -27.13 15.23
C GLY A 177 17.31 -28.35 14.39
N ALA A 178 18.43 -28.35 13.67
CA ALA A 178 18.98 -29.57 13.11
C ALA A 178 19.24 -30.57 14.26
N PRO A 179 18.98 -31.88 14.09
CA PRO A 179 19.43 -32.86 15.06
C PRO A 179 20.96 -32.91 15.04
N SER A 180 21.57 -32.57 16.17
CA SER A 180 22.98 -32.82 16.43
C SER A 180 23.22 -34.32 16.64
N ASP A 181 24.13 -34.86 15.84
CA ASP A 181 24.99 -36.04 16.06
C ASP A 181 24.26 -37.40 16.17
N VAL A 182 24.32 -38.31 15.19
CA VAL A 182 25.47 -39.15 14.76
C VAL A 182 26.26 -39.72 15.94
N ASP A 183 25.78 -40.85 16.46
CA ASP A 183 26.64 -41.94 16.97
C ASP A 183 27.06 -42.84 15.79
#